data_AF-A0A2G4R9D1-F1
#
_entry.id   AF-A0A2G4R9D1-F1
#
_cell.length_a   1.000
_cell.length_b   1.000
_cell.length_c   1.000
_cell.angle_alpha   90.00
_cell.angle_beta   90.00
_cell.angle_gamma   90.00
#
_symmetry.space_group_name_H-M   'P 1'
#
loop_
_entity.id
_entity.type
_entity.pdbx_description
1 polymer ?
#
loop_
_entity_poly.entity_id
_entity_poly.type
_entity_poly.pdbx_seq_one_letter_code
_entity_poly.pdbx_strand_id
1 'polypeptide(L)' 'MTDKAPHETSSLFHLAERALKQPKLATKEEVRELANYVLKGGVHAGEAEREVAKKAERNPEGVEATEIESLAKVVIAAHS' A
#
# COMPACT_ATOMS: atom_id res chain seq x y z
N MET A 1 -2.47 19.83 -26.14
CA MET A 1 -3.88 19.87 -25.73
C MET A 1 -4.08 18.81 -24.66
N THR A 2 -4.31 19.26 -23.42
CA THR A 2 -5.04 18.58 -22.33
C THR A 2 -4.53 17.20 -21.91
N ASP A 3 -3.67 17.13 -20.89
CA ASP A 3 -4.07 16.89 -19.48
C ASP A 3 -4.89 15.60 -19.31
N LYS A 4 -4.20 14.53 -18.92
CA LYS A 4 -4.74 13.46 -18.08
C LYS A 4 -3.57 12.61 -17.62
N ALA A 5 -3.10 12.85 -16.40
CA ALA A 5 -2.45 11.81 -15.63
C ALA A 5 -3.57 11.01 -14.93
N PRO A 6 -3.83 9.75 -15.30
CA PRO A 6 -4.56 8.83 -14.45
C PRO A 6 -3.64 7.73 -13.87
N HIS A 7 -2.32 7.94 -13.89
CA HIS A 7 -1.37 6.83 -13.66
C HIS A 7 -0.99 6.59 -12.20
N GLU A 8 -1.19 7.53 -11.27
CA GLU A 8 -0.76 7.33 -9.87
C GLU A 8 -1.53 6.18 -9.19
N THR A 9 -2.84 6.08 -9.40
CA THR A 9 -3.65 5.00 -8.83
C THR A 9 -3.36 3.64 -9.48
N SER A 10 -3.08 3.64 -10.80
CA SER A 10 -2.69 2.41 -11.52
C SER A 10 -1.30 1.90 -11.13
N SER A 11 -0.38 2.80 -10.79
CA SER A 11 0.95 2.43 -10.27
C SER A 11 0.86 1.83 -8.87
N LEU A 12 0.02 2.39 -8.00
CA LEU A 12 -0.16 1.87 -6.65
C LEU A 12 -0.83 0.48 -6.64
N PHE A 13 -1.82 0.25 -7.51
CA PHE A 13 -2.44 -1.06 -7.66
C PHE A 13 -1.43 -2.14 -8.10
N HIS A 14 -0.62 -1.87 -9.12
CA HIS A 14 0.42 -2.81 -9.57
C HIS A 14 1.49 -3.05 -8.50
N LEU A 15 1.86 -1.99 -7.76
CA LEU A 15 2.77 -2.10 -6.62
C LEU A 15 2.16 -3.01 -5.55
N ALA A 16 0.88 -2.84 -5.21
CA ALA A 16 0.17 -3.70 -4.27
C ALA A 16 0.10 -5.15 -4.74
N GLU A 17 -0.21 -5.41 -6.01
CA GLU A 17 -0.18 -6.78 -6.57
C GLU A 17 1.19 -7.43 -6.44
N ARG A 18 2.26 -6.68 -6.72
CA ARG A 18 3.62 -7.20 -6.60
C ARG A 18 4.00 -7.41 -5.13
N ALA A 19 3.67 -6.47 -4.25
CA ALA A 19 3.91 -6.59 -2.81
C ALA A 19 3.12 -7.74 -2.20
N LEU A 20 1.94 -8.09 -2.73
CA LEU A 20 1.18 -9.26 -2.33
C LEU A 20 1.85 -10.57 -2.78
N LYS A 21 2.41 -10.62 -3.99
CA LYS A 21 3.10 -11.82 -4.53
C LYS A 21 4.50 -11.99 -3.95
N GLN A 22 5.19 -10.88 -3.67
CA GLN A 22 6.58 -10.83 -3.26
C GLN A 22 6.81 -9.78 -2.15
N PRO A 23 6.17 -9.94 -0.98
CA PRO A 23 6.26 -8.96 0.11
C PRO A 23 7.68 -8.75 0.63
N LYS A 24 8.53 -9.78 0.57
CA LYS A 24 9.94 -9.71 0.98
C LYS A 24 10.84 -8.90 0.03
N LEU A 25 10.36 -8.62 -1.18
CA LEU A 25 11.08 -7.80 -2.17
C LEU A 25 10.54 -6.37 -2.22
N ALA A 26 9.49 -6.06 -1.45
CA ALA A 26 8.96 -4.72 -1.38
C ALA A 26 10.00 -3.77 -0.78
N THR A 27 10.25 -2.66 -1.47
CA THR A 27 11.21 -1.67 -0.97
C THR A 27 10.59 -0.83 0.14
N LYS A 28 11.43 -0.20 0.96
CA LYS A 28 10.95 0.69 2.02
C LYS A 28 10.07 1.84 1.50
N GLU A 29 10.30 2.30 0.28
CA GLU A 29 9.50 3.35 -0.35
C GLU A 29 8.12 2.81 -0.75
N GLU A 30 8.08 1.61 -1.33
CA GLU A 30 6.84 0.94 -1.72
C GLU A 30 5.95 0.60 -0.53
N VAL A 31 6.56 0.09 0.56
CA VAL A 31 5.86 -0.17 1.82
C VAL A 31 5.27 1.12 2.39
N ARG A 32 6.01 2.23 2.28
CA ARG A 32 5.56 3.55 2.75
C ARG A 32 4.46 4.14 1.86
N GLU A 33 4.49 3.88 0.55
CA GLU A 33 3.41 4.28 -0.36
C GLU A 33 2.11 3.53 -0.07
N LEU A 34 2.17 2.21 0.12
CA LEU A 34 1.01 1.40 0.51
C LEU A 34 0.41 1.89 1.84
N ALA A 35 1.28 2.14 2.83
CA ALA A 35 0.90 2.68 4.12
C ALA A 35 0.22 4.05 3.99
N ASN A 36 0.84 4.98 3.25
CA ASN A 36 0.29 6.31 3.05
C ASN A 36 -1.08 6.28 2.38
N TYR A 37 -1.30 5.37 1.41
CA TYR A 37 -2.61 5.22 0.79
C TYR A 37 -3.67 4.75 1.79
N VAL A 38 -3.34 3.74 2.60
CA VAL A 38 -4.20 3.24 3.68
C VAL A 38 -4.51 4.34 4.72
N LEU A 39 -3.54 5.18 5.06
CA LEU A 39 -3.69 6.28 6.02
C LEU A 39 -4.44 7.50 5.45
N LYS A 40 -4.36 7.76 4.14
CA LYS A 40 -5.08 8.87 3.49
C LYS A 40 -6.60 8.76 3.60
N GLY A 41 -7.12 7.63 4.08
CA GLY A 41 -8.53 7.49 4.48
C GLY A 41 -9.52 7.33 3.33
N GLY A 42 -9.04 7.28 2.08
CA GLY A 42 -9.85 6.98 0.90
C GLY A 42 -10.22 5.50 0.76
N VAL A 43 -9.76 4.66 1.69
CA VAL A 43 -9.89 3.21 1.66
C VAL A 43 -10.62 2.71 2.90
N HIS A 44 -11.50 1.71 2.72
CA HIS A 44 -12.13 0.94 3.82
C HIS A 44 -11.09 0.02 4.49
N ALA A 45 -10.03 0.59 5.03
CA ALA A 45 -9.06 -0.11 5.86
C ALA A 45 -9.61 -0.28 7.28
N GLY A 46 -9.51 -1.48 7.82
CA GLY A 46 -9.83 -1.75 9.23
C GLY A 46 -8.82 -1.09 10.17
N GLU A 47 -9.11 -1.15 11.47
CA GLU A 47 -8.26 -0.56 12.49
C GLU A 47 -6.88 -1.23 12.54
N ALA A 48 -6.83 -2.55 12.34
CA ALA A 48 -5.60 -3.34 12.29
C ALA A 48 -4.69 -2.90 11.13
N GLU A 49 -5.25 -2.73 9.93
CA GLU A 49 -4.48 -2.31 8.75
C GLU A 49 -4.01 -0.86 8.86
N ARG A 50 -4.78 0.00 9.53
CA ARG A 50 -4.34 1.36 9.86
C ARG A 50 -3.19 1.38 10.84
N GLU A 51 -3.18 0.52 11.86
CA GLU A 51 -2.06 0.39 12.79
C GLU A 51 -0.80 -0.11 12.07
N VAL A 52 -0.94 -1.11 11.20
CA VAL A 52 0.15 -1.58 10.34
C VAL A 52 0.64 -0.47 9.42
N ALA A 53 -0.26 0.33 8.85
CA ALA A 53 0.12 1.45 7.99
C ALA A 53 0.89 2.53 8.77
N LYS A 54 0.47 2.87 9.99
CA LYS A 54 1.25 3.79 10.87
C LYS A 54 2.63 3.23 11.20
N LYS A 55 2.72 1.92 11.46
CA LYS A 55 4.00 1.23 11.69
C LYS A 55 4.88 1.32 10.46
N ALA A 56 4.34 1.02 9.28
CA ALA A 56 5.02 1.06 8.00
C ALA A 56 5.45 2.48 7.58
N GLU A 57 4.70 3.51 7.95
CA GLU A 57 5.07 4.91 7.73
C GLU A 57 6.33 5.30 8.52
N ARG A 58 6.43 4.81 9.77
CA ARG A 58 7.51 5.14 10.71
C ARG A 58 8.73 4.24 10.60
N ASN A 59 8.50 2.94 10.36
CA ASN A 59 9.52 1.91 10.26
C ASN A 59 9.16 0.90 9.17
N PRO A 60 9.30 1.27 7.88
CA PRO A 60 8.99 0.39 6.76
C PRO A 60 9.87 -0.86 6.70
N GLU A 61 11.09 -0.81 7.26
CA GLU A 61 12.03 -1.95 7.28
C GLU A 61 11.71 -2.97 8.39
N GLY A 62 10.95 -2.57 9.42
CA GLY A 62 10.48 -3.45 10.49
C GLY A 62 9.05 -3.97 10.29
N VAL A 63 8.52 -3.87 9.06
CA VAL A 63 7.22 -4.40 8.69
C VAL A 63 7.40 -5.83 8.20
N GLU A 64 6.58 -6.73 8.74
CA GLU A 64 6.61 -8.13 8.36
C GLU A 64 5.98 -8.36 6.98
N ALA A 65 6.35 -9.45 6.33
CA ALA A 65 5.80 -9.80 5.02
C ALA A 65 4.26 -9.90 5.04
N THR A 66 3.70 -10.46 6.11
CA THR A 66 2.24 -10.58 6.31
C THR A 66 1.55 -9.23 6.52
N GLU A 67 2.25 -8.27 7.14
CA GLU A 67 1.76 -6.90 7.32
C GLU A 67 1.75 -6.15 5.97
N ILE A 68 2.79 -6.33 5.15
CA ILE A 68 2.85 -5.78 3.78
C ILE A 68 1.74 -6.36 2.91
N GLU A 69 1.51 -7.68 2.98
CA GLU A 69 0.41 -8.33 2.27
C GLU A 69 -0.97 -7.77 2.67
N SER A 70 -1.18 -7.50 3.96
CA SER A 70 -2.43 -6.90 4.43
C SER A 70 -2.64 -5.50 3.88
N LEU A 71 -1.61 -4.65 3.86
CA LEU A 71 -1.68 -3.33 3.23
C LEU A 71 -2.00 -3.44 1.73
N ALA A 72 -1.30 -4.33 1.03
CA ALA A 72 -1.51 -4.57 -0.40
C ALA A 72 -2.94 -5.04 -0.71
N LYS A 73 -3.50 -5.96 0.08
CA LYS A 73 -4.88 -6.43 -0.07
C LYS A 73 -5.89 -5.29 0.04
N VAL A 74 -5.70 -4.39 1.00
CA VAL A 74 -6.58 -3.21 1.15
C VAL A 74 -6.51 -2.31 -0.08
N VAL A 75 -5.31 -2.07 -0.61
CA VAL A 75 -5.14 -1.24 -1.81
C VAL A 75 -5.81 -1.87 -3.04
N ILE A 76 -5.66 -3.19 -3.22
CA ILE A 76 -6.29 -3.94 -4.30
C ILE A 76 -7.82 -3.91 -4.16
N ALA A 77 -8.34 -4.16 -2.97
CA ALA A 77 -9.78 -4.13 -2.67
C ALA A 77 -10.40 -2.74 -2.83
N ALA A 78 -9.61 -1.67 -2.72
CA ALA A 78 -10.05 -0.31 -3.00
C ALA A 78 -10.29 -0.02 -4.49
N HIS A 79 -9.63 -0.79 -5.35
CA HIS A 79 -9.58 -0.59 -6.79
C HIS A 79 -10.41 -1.62 -7.57
N SER A 80 -10.98 -2.62 -6.88
CA SER A 80 -11.92 -3.60 -7.42
C SER A 80 -13.35 -3.08 -7.41
#